data_AF-A0A838SXZ7-F1
#
_entry.id   AF-A0A838SXZ7-F1
#
_cell.length_a   1.000
_cell.length_b   1.000
_cell.length_c   1.000
_cell.angle_alpha   90.00
_cell.angle_beta   90.00
_cell.angle_gamma   90.00
#
_symmetry.space_group_name_H-M   'P 1'
#
loop_
_entity.id
_entity.type
_entity.pdbx_description
1 polymer ?
#
loop_
_entity_poly.entity_id
_entity_poly.type
_entity_poly.pdbx_seq_one_letter_code
_entity_poly.pdbx_strand_id
1 'polypeptide(L)' 'MPKSKSKRSSYIPPKPPRPKPSPRWVPWLGLELILLGLALVLLNYIFPGVLPGGNYVLIVGFVVMAAGLVVLSQWR' A
#
# COMPACT_ATOMS: atom_id res chain seq x y z
N MET A 1 -5.62 57.00 -31.98
CA MET A 1 -4.87 55.71 -32.04
C MET A 1 -5.24 54.88 -30.83
N PRO A 2 -5.78 53.65 -30.97
CA PRO A 2 -6.01 52.81 -29.80
C PRO A 2 -4.68 52.19 -29.35
N LYS A 3 -4.29 52.43 -28.09
CA LYS A 3 -3.14 51.75 -27.47
C LYS A 3 -3.46 50.26 -27.36
N SER A 4 -2.66 49.45 -28.05
CA SER A 4 -2.59 48.00 -27.90
C SER A 4 -2.55 47.64 -26.42
N LYS A 5 -3.54 46.85 -25.95
CA LYS A 5 -3.57 46.37 -24.58
C LYS A 5 -2.33 45.51 -24.35
N SER A 6 -1.43 46.04 -23.52
CA SER A 6 -0.36 45.34 -22.81
C SER A 6 -0.67 43.85 -22.71
N LYS A 7 0.18 43.01 -23.31
CA LYS A 7 0.21 41.57 -23.09
C LYS A 7 0.37 41.34 -21.58
N ARG A 8 -0.74 41.22 -20.86
CA ARG A 8 -0.73 40.71 -19.49
C ARG A 8 -0.37 39.24 -19.61
N SER A 9 0.93 38.95 -19.45
CA SER A 9 1.37 37.59 -19.22
C SER A 9 0.72 37.16 -17.92
N SER A 10 -0.36 36.39 -18.01
CA SER A 10 -1.03 35.85 -16.84
C SER A 10 -0.04 34.95 -16.14
N TYR A 11 0.19 35.18 -14.85
CA TYR A 11 1.06 34.33 -14.06
C TYR A 11 0.49 32.90 -14.10
N ILE A 12 1.21 31.99 -14.75
CA ILE A 12 0.92 30.56 -14.67
C ILE A 12 1.79 30.04 -13.52
N PRO A 13 1.20 29.66 -12.38
CA PRO A 13 1.99 29.09 -11.30
C PRO A 13 2.73 27.84 -11.80
N PRO A 14 4.01 27.65 -11.40
CA PRO A 14 4.75 26.46 -11.76
C PRO A 14 3.99 25.22 -11.28
N LYS A 15 3.94 24.18 -12.13
CA LYS A 15 3.27 22.93 -11.79
C LYS A 15 3.85 22.40 -10.48
N PRO A 16 3.00 21.97 -9.51
CA PRO A 16 3.49 21.42 -8.27
C PRO A 16 4.44 20.25 -8.56
N PRO A 17 5.52 20.10 -7.76
CA PRO A 17 6.48 19.01 -7.94
C PRO A 17 5.74 17.68 -7.90
N ARG A 18 6.13 16.77 -8.81
CA ARG A 18 5.52 15.43 -8.87
C ARG A 18 5.73 14.75 -7.51
N PRO A 19 4.70 14.06 -6.97
CA PRO A 19 4.88 13.27 -5.77
C PRO A 19 6.03 12.28 -5.98
N LYS A 20 6.88 12.16 -4.97
CA LYS A 20 8.03 11.25 -5.03
C LYS A 20 7.51 9.83 -5.24
N PRO A 21 8.12 9.03 -6.12
CA PRO A 21 7.69 7.66 -6.34
C PRO A 21 7.74 6.89 -5.02
N SER A 22 6.74 6.02 -4.81
CA SER A 22 6.71 5.16 -3.63
C SER A 22 7.98 4.30 -3.55
N PRO A 23 8.50 4.05 -2.35
CA PRO A 23 9.68 3.23 -2.19
C PRO A 23 9.45 1.81 -2.73
N ARG A 24 10.40 1.30 -3.53
CA ARG A 24 10.27 -0.01 -4.19
C ARG A 24 10.13 -1.19 -3.23
N TRP A 25 10.49 -1.04 -1.95
CA TRP A 25 10.39 -2.11 -0.95
C TRP A 25 8.97 -2.33 -0.43
N VAL A 26 8.11 -1.30 -0.48
CA VAL A 26 6.72 -1.37 -0.01
C VAL A 26 5.92 -2.46 -0.71
N PRO A 27 5.93 -2.57 -2.06
CA PRO A 27 5.20 -3.64 -2.73
C PRO A 27 5.72 -5.03 -2.34
N TRP A 28 7.03 -5.21 -2.19
CA TRP A 28 7.58 -6.49 -1.71
C TRP A 28 7.09 -6.82 -0.31
N LEU A 29 7.17 -5.88 0.63
CA LEU A 29 6.74 -6.11 2.02
C LEU A 29 5.23 -6.40 2.13
N GLY A 30 4.41 -5.69 1.36
CA GLY A 30 2.97 -5.95 1.30
C GLY A 30 2.64 -7.34 0.76
N LEU A 31 3.34 -7.78 -0.31
CA LEU A 31 3.15 -9.10 -0.90
C LEU A 31 3.58 -10.21 0.05
N GLU A 32 4.74 -10.06 0.71
CA GLU A 32 5.25 -10.99 1.72
C GLU A 32 4.27 -11.15 2.88
N LEU A 33 3.69 -10.05 3.40
CA LEU A 33 2.69 -10.11 4.47
C LEU A 33 1.42 -10.85 4.04
N ILE A 34 0.93 -10.60 2.82
CA ILE A 34 -0.24 -11.30 2.30
C ILE A 34 0.06 -12.80 2.14
N LEU A 35 1.20 -13.15 1.55
CA LEU A 35 1.61 -14.55 1.38
C LEU A 35 1.83 -15.25 2.72
N LEU A 36 2.40 -14.56 3.70
CA LEU A 36 2.60 -15.09 5.05
C LEU A 36 1.26 -15.37 5.76
N GLY A 37 0.31 -14.44 5.68
CA GLY A 37 -1.03 -14.63 6.23
C GLY A 37 -1.77 -15.80 5.58
N LEU A 38 -1.65 -15.94 4.25
CA LEU A 38 -2.18 -17.09 3.52
C LEU A 38 -1.50 -18.39 3.97
N ALA A 39 -0.18 -18.39 4.09
CA ALA A 39 0.60 -19.56 4.51
C ALA A 39 0.20 -20.01 5.93
N LEU A 40 -0.05 -19.09 6.87
CA LEU A 40 -0.53 -19.42 8.21
C LEU A 40 -1.88 -20.13 8.19
N VAL A 41 -2.82 -19.66 7.36
CA VAL A 41 -4.13 -20.28 7.20
C VAL A 41 -4.00 -21.68 6.59
N LEU A 42 -3.20 -21.81 5.53
CA LEU A 42 -2.93 -23.10 4.89
C LEU A 42 -2.24 -24.08 5.83
N LEU A 43 -1.26 -23.62 6.60
CA LEU A 43 -0.50 -24.45 7.55
C LEU A 43 -1.42 -24.97 8.67
N ASN A 44 -2.31 -24.13 9.19
CA ASN A 44 -3.30 -24.54 10.19
C ASN A 44 -4.27 -25.60 9.65
N TYR A 45 -4.61 -25.53 8.36
CA TYR A 45 -5.53 -26.48 7.71
C TYR A 45 -4.86 -27.81 7.33
N ILE A 46 -3.64 -27.76 6.78
CA ILE A 46 -2.91 -28.95 6.31
C ILE A 46 -2.30 -29.71 7.50
N PHE A 47 -1.88 -28.99 8.55
CA PHE A 47 -1.22 -29.57 9.72
C PHE A 47 -1.95 -29.23 11.02
N PRO A 48 -3.15 -29.81 11.25
CA PRO A 48 -3.91 -29.59 12.47
C PRO A 48 -3.10 -30.04 13.69
N GLY A 49 -2.86 -29.11 14.63
CA GLY A 49 -2.13 -29.35 15.87
C GLY A 49 -0.66 -28.93 15.89
N VAL A 50 -0.08 -28.51 14.75
CA VAL A 50 1.31 -27.99 14.70
C VAL A 50 1.40 -26.56 15.26
N LEU A 51 0.36 -25.75 15.06
CA LEU A 51 0.29 -24.39 15.57
C LEU A 51 -0.57 -24.34 16.85
N PRO A 52 -0.01 -23.95 18.00
CA PRO A 52 -0.80 -23.74 19.21
C PRO A 52 -1.71 -22.52 19.03
N GLY A 53 -3.01 -22.71 19.20
CA GLY A 53 -3.99 -21.61 19.10
C GLY A 53 -5.27 -21.95 18.32
N GLY A 54 -5.34 -23.08 17.61
CA GLY A 54 -6.56 -23.52 16.92
C GLY A 54 -7.16 -22.44 16.03
N ASN A 55 -8.38 -21.97 16.35
CA ASN A 55 -9.08 -20.94 15.58
C ASN A 55 -8.44 -19.55 15.67
N TYR A 56 -7.64 -19.24 16.71
CA TYR A 56 -6.97 -17.94 16.83
C TYR A 56 -5.92 -17.72 15.74
N VAL A 57 -5.31 -18.79 15.23
CA VAL A 57 -4.34 -18.74 14.12
C VAL A 57 -5.00 -18.19 12.84
N LEU A 58 -6.28 -18.48 12.62
CA LEU A 58 -7.04 -17.96 11.48
C LEU A 58 -7.21 -16.44 11.60
N ILE A 59 -7.57 -15.96 12.79
CA ILE A 59 -7.71 -14.52 13.06
C ILE A 59 -6.37 -13.81 12.83
N VAL A 60 -5.28 -14.39 13.33
CA VAL A 60 -3.92 -13.84 13.11
C VAL A 60 -3.58 -13.81 11.63
N GLY A 61 -3.85 -14.89 10.87
CA GLY A 61 -3.65 -14.92 9.43
C GLY A 61 -4.40 -13.80 8.71
N PHE A 62 -5.68 -13.59 9.05
CA PHE A 62 -6.48 -12.49 8.48
C PHE A 62 -5.93 -11.11 8.82
N VAL A 63 -5.52 -10.87 10.08
CA VAL A 63 -4.93 -9.59 10.50
C VAL A 63 -3.62 -9.32 9.78
N VAL A 64 -2.79 -10.35 9.58
CA VAL A 64 -1.53 -10.24 8.82
C VAL A 64 -1.79 -9.88 7.35
N MET A 65 -2.78 -10.50 6.71
CA MET A 65 -3.16 -10.12 5.34
C MET A 65 -3.69 -8.68 5.27
N ALA A 66 -4.55 -8.28 6.22
CA ALA A 66 -5.07 -6.92 6.30
C ALA A 66 -3.94 -5.89 6.50
N ALA A 67 -2.94 -6.20 7.33
CA ALA A 67 -1.76 -5.36 7.52
C ALA A 67 -0.97 -5.18 6.20
N GLY A 68 -0.82 -6.25 5.40
CA GLY A 68 -0.20 -6.17 4.07
C GLY A 68 -0.93 -5.22 3.13
N LEU A 69 -2.27 -5.22 3.14
CA LEU A 69 -3.08 -4.28 2.36
C LEU A 69 -2.94 -2.84 2.86
N VAL A 70 -2.90 -2.63 4.18
CA VAL A 70 -2.65 -1.30 4.76
C VAL A 70 -1.29 -0.78 4.31
N VAL A 71 -0.24 -1.59 4.40
CA VAL A 71 1.10 -1.25 3.90
C VAL A 71 1.07 -0.89 2.42
N LEU A 72 0.28 -1.54 1.58
CA LEU A 72 0.18 -1.16 0.17
C LEU A 72 -0.58 0.16 -0.04
N SER A 73 -1.56 0.46 0.81
CA SER A 73 -2.42 1.66 0.69
C SER A 73 -1.79 2.95 1.21
N GLN A 74 -0.91 2.86 2.21
CA GLN A 74 -0.36 4.02 2.91
C GLN A 74 0.74 4.75 2.13
N TRP A 75 1.31 4.13 1.09
CA TRP A 75 2.45 4.68 0.36
C TRP A 75 2.03 5.05 -1.06
N ARG A 76 1.80 6.35 -1.27
CA ARG A 76 1.41 6.95 -2.56
C ARG A 76 2.31 8.11 -2.94
#